data_AF-A0A7T0BWV1-F1
#
_entry.id   AF-A0A7T0BWV1-F1
#
_cell.length_a   1.000
_cell.length_b   1.000
_cell.length_c   1.000
_cell.angle_alpha   90.00
_cell.angle_beta   90.00
_cell.angle_gamma   90.00
#
_symmetry.space_group_name_H-M   'P 1'
#
loop_
_entity.id
_entity.type
_entity.pdbx_description
1 polymer ?
#
loop_
_entity_poly.entity_id
_entity_poly.type
_entity_poly.pdbx_seq_one_letter_code
_entity_poly.pdbx_strand_id
1 'polypeptide(L)'
;MNKKYIETFVAVFFLLIASAVTSFADSPKASPAPDRTRFATINLEKIIAATRNPADNRKIILRPTRPVFFSSKVKRLPEKRKIEYIYTALRVAGGLDPMPEVSHRMFVESKGGSIIPVYVEDMAARKISRNLRVDQVVQFYAYHVYNYSKGPAFLVVDYEGEAGR
;
A
#
# COMPACT_ATOMS: atom_id res chain seq x y z
N MET A 1 1.74 2.79 76.16
CA MET A 1 2.99 2.61 76.95
C MET A 1 3.34 1.13 76.94
N ASN A 2 4.62 0.79 76.72
CA ASN A 2 5.29 -0.53 76.78
C ASN A 2 5.19 -1.43 75.52
N LYS A 3 6.27 -1.54 74.70
CA LYS A 3 7.51 -2.38 74.82
C LYS A 3 7.19 -3.86 74.51
N LYS A 4 7.95 -4.69 73.76
CA LYS A 4 9.21 -4.63 72.99
C LYS A 4 9.40 -6.03 72.32
N TYR A 5 9.94 -6.07 71.09
CA TYR A 5 10.82 -7.04 70.38
C TYR A 5 10.70 -8.58 70.49
N ILE A 6 10.93 -9.27 69.36
CA ILE A 6 12.01 -10.28 69.04
C ILE A 6 11.68 -10.88 67.65
N GLU A 7 12.31 -10.41 66.56
CA GLU A 7 13.39 -11.09 65.79
C GLU A 7 13.10 -12.53 65.34
N THR A 8 13.21 -12.80 64.03
CA THR A 8 13.99 -13.92 63.42
C THR A 8 13.83 -13.91 61.88
N PHE A 9 14.97 -13.74 61.19
CA PHE A 9 15.40 -14.28 59.88
C PHE A 9 14.37 -14.61 58.78
N VAL A 10 14.61 -14.10 57.57
CA VAL A 10 15.22 -14.87 56.47
C VAL A 10 15.51 -13.90 55.32
N ALA A 11 16.80 -13.78 54.99
CA ALA A 11 17.26 -13.11 53.79
C ALA A 11 16.88 -13.96 52.55
N VAL A 12 16.16 -13.38 51.60
CA VAL A 12 16.07 -13.92 50.24
C VAL A 12 16.61 -12.88 49.28
N PHE A 13 17.81 -13.16 48.83
CA PHE A 13 18.59 -12.44 47.85
C PHE A 13 17.93 -12.62 46.47
N PHE A 14 17.09 -11.68 46.03
CA PHE A 14 16.55 -11.69 44.67
C PHE A 14 17.55 -11.05 43.71
N LEU A 15 18.39 -11.90 43.11
CA LEU A 15 19.25 -11.58 41.98
C LEU A 15 18.38 -11.37 40.74
N LEU A 16 18.03 -10.11 40.44
CA LEU A 16 17.35 -9.73 39.20
C LEU A 16 18.39 -9.70 38.07
N ILE A 17 18.43 -10.78 37.29
CA ILE A 17 19.19 -10.86 36.04
C ILE A 17 18.49 -9.96 35.03
N ALA A 18 19.07 -8.78 34.76
CA ALA A 18 18.66 -7.92 33.67
C ALA A 18 19.03 -8.58 32.33
N SER A 19 18.13 -9.40 31.79
CA SER A 19 18.25 -9.90 30.42
C SER A 19 18.04 -8.74 29.45
N ALA A 20 19.15 -8.19 28.95
CA ALA A 20 19.15 -7.30 27.80
C ALA A 20 18.63 -8.09 26.59
N VAL A 21 17.34 -7.93 26.27
CA VAL A 21 16.78 -8.40 25.00
C VAL A 21 17.26 -7.42 23.94
N THR A 22 18.41 -7.74 23.33
CA THR A 22 18.88 -7.06 22.12
C THR A 22 17.89 -7.40 21.00
N SER A 23 16.85 -6.57 20.87
CA SER A 23 15.89 -6.68 19.78
C SER A 23 16.63 -6.32 18.49
N PHE A 24 17.08 -7.32 17.75
CA PHE A 24 17.47 -7.17 16.36
C PHE A 24 16.22 -6.80 15.56
N ALA A 25 15.91 -5.50 15.54
CA ALA A 25 14.93 -4.94 14.63
C ALA A 25 15.52 -5.07 13.22
N ASP A 26 15.20 -6.20 12.58
CA ASP A 26 15.43 -6.43 11.16
C ASP A 26 14.72 -5.31 10.41
N SER A 27 15.49 -4.28 10.03
CA SER A 27 14.95 -3.09 9.40
C SER A 27 14.43 -3.50 8.03
N PRO A 28 13.15 -3.30 7.72
CA PRO A 28 12.62 -3.69 6.42
C PRO A 28 13.45 -3.00 5.35
N LYS A 29 14.17 -3.80 4.57
CA LYS A 29 15.04 -3.35 3.48
C LYS A 29 14.21 -2.47 2.56
N ALA A 30 14.43 -1.16 2.63
CA ALA A 30 13.69 -0.20 1.84
C ALA A 30 13.90 -0.53 0.36
N SER A 31 12.82 -0.86 -0.36
CA SER A 31 12.88 -0.95 -1.80
C SER A 31 13.30 0.42 -2.35
N PRO A 32 14.20 0.46 -3.34
CA PRO A 32 14.60 1.72 -3.96
C PRO A 32 13.36 2.42 -4.54
N ALA A 33 13.33 3.75 -4.46
CA ALA A 33 12.25 4.55 -5.03
C ALA A 33 12.12 4.26 -6.54
N PRO A 34 10.91 4.22 -7.10
CA PRO A 34 10.72 3.90 -8.51
C PRO A 34 11.34 4.98 -9.40
N ASP A 35 11.94 4.56 -10.52
CA ASP A 35 12.40 5.47 -11.58
C ASP A 35 11.20 6.14 -12.26
N ARG A 36 10.92 7.37 -11.84
CA ARG A 36 9.75 8.16 -12.26
C ARG A 36 9.76 8.52 -13.74
N THR A 37 10.93 8.53 -14.40
CA THR A 37 11.07 8.92 -15.82
C THR A 37 10.37 7.95 -16.78
N ARG A 38 10.09 6.73 -16.33
CA ARG A 38 9.45 5.67 -17.12
C ARG A 38 7.92 5.75 -17.14
N PHE A 39 7.31 6.58 -16.30
CA PHE A 39 5.86 6.62 -16.14
C PHE A 39 5.21 7.56 -17.16
N ALA A 40 4.36 7.00 -18.02
CA ALA A 40 3.65 7.78 -19.02
C ALA A 40 2.41 8.44 -18.40
N THR A 41 2.24 9.75 -18.61
CA THR A 41 1.03 10.47 -18.21
C THR A 41 -0.18 9.93 -18.97
N ILE A 42 -1.23 9.53 -18.24
CA ILE A 42 -2.48 9.04 -18.82
C ILE A 42 -3.68 9.88 -18.37
N ASN A 43 -4.72 9.88 -19.21
CA ASN A 43 -6.03 10.35 -18.80
C ASN A 43 -6.83 9.17 -18.23
N LEU A 44 -6.99 9.15 -16.91
CA LEU A 44 -7.67 8.06 -16.19
C LEU A 44 -9.10 7.83 -16.71
N GLU A 45 -9.84 8.90 -17.02
CA GLU A 45 -11.21 8.81 -17.52
C GLU A 45 -11.29 8.05 -18.84
N LYS A 46 -10.38 8.38 -19.78
CA LYS A 46 -10.30 7.68 -21.08
C LYS A 46 -10.02 6.20 -20.90
N ILE A 47 -9.14 5.83 -19.96
CA ILE A 47 -8.83 4.41 -19.70
C ILE A 47 -10.02 3.69 -19.08
N ILE A 48 -10.74 4.32 -18.14
CA ILE A 48 -11.95 3.75 -17.53
C ILE A 48 -13.03 3.52 -18.60
N ALA A 49 -13.32 4.53 -19.42
CA ALA A 49 -14.31 4.45 -20.49
C ALA A 49 -13.98 3.35 -21.52
N ALA A 50 -12.71 3.25 -21.94
CA ALA A 50 -12.25 2.22 -22.86
C ALA A 50 -12.29 0.79 -22.28
N THR A 51 -12.33 0.67 -20.94
CA THR A 51 -12.29 -0.63 -20.26
C THR A 51 -13.68 -1.14 -19.89
N ARG A 52 -14.62 -0.24 -19.59
CA ARG A 52 -16.01 -0.60 -19.31
C ARG A 52 -16.74 -0.90 -20.63
N ASN A 53 -16.54 -2.10 -21.16
CA ASN A 53 -17.40 -2.60 -22.23
C ASN A 53 -18.59 -3.37 -21.60
N PRO A 54 -19.80 -2.81 -21.58
CA PRO A 54 -20.97 -3.46 -20.98
C PRO A 54 -21.40 -4.74 -21.71
N ALA A 55 -20.98 -4.93 -22.96
CA ALA A 55 -21.28 -6.15 -23.72
C ALA A 55 -20.38 -7.34 -23.34
N ASP A 56 -19.25 -7.09 -22.66
CA ASP A 56 -18.17 -8.07 -22.49
C ASP A 56 -18.01 -8.47 -21.00
N ASN A 57 -19.11 -9.00 -20.43
CA ASN A 57 -19.25 -9.38 -19.02
C ASN A 57 -18.24 -10.44 -18.50
N ARG A 58 -17.23 -10.86 -19.27
CA ARG A 58 -16.39 -12.02 -18.93
C ARG A 58 -14.90 -11.90 -19.17
N LYS A 59 -14.37 -10.82 -19.75
CA LYS A 59 -12.94 -10.82 -20.13
C LYS A 59 -12.07 -9.97 -19.20
N ILE A 60 -11.28 -10.65 -18.36
CA ILE A 60 -10.08 -10.04 -17.78
C ILE A 60 -9.06 -9.95 -18.91
N ILE A 61 -8.79 -8.75 -19.39
CA ILE A 61 -7.75 -8.52 -20.40
C ILE A 61 -6.48 -8.18 -19.63
N LEU A 62 -5.62 -9.18 -19.49
CA LEU A 62 -4.26 -8.98 -18.99
C LEU A 62 -3.52 -8.09 -20.00
N ARG A 63 -2.90 -7.03 -19.51
CA ARG A 63 -2.05 -6.15 -20.33
C ARG A 63 -0.63 -6.26 -19.81
N PRO A 64 0.38 -5.97 -20.65
CA PRO A 64 1.73 -5.74 -20.15
C PRO A 64 1.67 -4.71 -19.04
N THR A 65 2.38 -4.97 -17.94
CA THR A 65 2.48 -4.08 -16.78
C THR A 65 3.10 -2.76 -17.24
N ARG A 66 2.28 -1.76 -17.53
CA ARG A 66 2.75 -0.47 -18.07
C ARG A 66 2.84 0.57 -16.96
N PRO A 67 3.99 1.23 -16.75
CA PRO A 67 4.12 2.33 -15.81
C PRO A 67 3.31 3.54 -16.31
N VAL A 68 2.40 4.02 -15.47
CA VAL A 68 1.46 5.10 -15.76
C VAL A 68 1.41 6.12 -14.63
N PHE A 69 1.19 7.37 -15.01
CA PHE A 69 1.11 8.49 -14.12
C PHE A 69 -0.24 9.20 -14.31
N PHE A 70 -0.99 9.43 -13.23
CA PHE A 70 -2.31 10.03 -13.32
C PHE A 70 -2.73 10.81 -12.08
N SER A 71 -3.51 11.87 -12.29
CA SER A 71 -4.14 12.64 -11.20
C SER A 71 -5.47 12.01 -10.77
N SER A 72 -5.71 11.91 -9.46
CA SER A 72 -6.95 11.37 -8.91
C SER A 72 -7.18 11.84 -7.46
N LYS A 73 -8.45 11.85 -7.05
CA LYS A 73 -8.87 12.21 -5.69
C LYS A 73 -8.93 10.98 -4.79
N VAL A 74 -8.31 11.02 -3.62
CA VAL A 74 -8.37 9.94 -2.63
C VAL A 74 -9.79 9.81 -2.09
N LYS A 75 -10.43 8.66 -2.21
CA LYS A 75 -11.77 8.41 -1.62
C LYS A 75 -11.75 7.50 -0.43
N ARG A 76 -10.77 6.61 -0.37
CA ARG A 76 -10.50 5.79 0.80
C ARG A 76 -9.02 5.55 0.90
N LEU A 77 -8.47 5.67 2.11
CA LEU A 77 -7.06 5.39 2.37
C LEU A 77 -6.74 3.90 2.20
N PRO A 78 -5.44 3.55 2.07
CA PRO A 78 -5.01 2.16 2.00
C PRO A 78 -5.47 1.35 3.21
N GLU A 79 -6.12 0.22 2.94
CA GLU A 79 -6.51 -0.75 3.96
C GLU A 79 -5.96 -2.13 3.62
N LYS A 80 -5.51 -2.87 4.63
CA LYS A 80 -5.07 -4.26 4.46
C LYS A 80 -6.18 -5.12 3.89
N ARG A 81 -5.86 -5.94 2.89
CA ARG A 81 -6.73 -6.96 2.30
C ARG A 81 -5.91 -8.17 1.91
N LYS A 82 -6.57 -9.31 1.72
CA LYS A 82 -5.95 -10.47 1.06
C LYS A 82 -5.98 -10.22 -0.44
N ILE A 83 -4.80 -10.16 -1.07
CA ILE A 83 -4.66 -9.70 -2.46
C ILE A 83 -3.82 -10.68 -3.28
N GLU A 84 -4.18 -11.96 -3.29
CA GLU A 84 -3.37 -12.99 -3.96
C GLU A 84 -3.40 -12.85 -5.49
N TYR A 85 -4.53 -12.39 -6.04
CA TYR A 85 -4.73 -12.29 -7.49
C TYR A 85 -3.74 -11.34 -8.17
N ILE A 86 -3.28 -10.29 -7.47
CA ILE A 86 -2.35 -9.32 -8.05
C ILE A 86 -1.02 -9.95 -8.42
N TYR A 87 -0.52 -10.88 -7.61
CA TYR A 87 0.75 -11.56 -7.85
C TYR A 87 0.66 -12.51 -9.05
N THR A 88 -0.48 -13.15 -9.26
CA THR A 88 -0.71 -13.96 -10.47
C THR A 88 -0.72 -13.07 -11.70
N ALA A 89 -1.44 -11.93 -11.65
CA ALA A 89 -1.50 -10.99 -12.78
C ALA A 89 -0.12 -10.40 -13.10
N LEU A 90 0.65 -9.98 -12.09
CA LEU A 90 2.01 -9.45 -12.26
C LEU A 90 2.94 -10.49 -12.90
N ARG A 91 2.91 -11.75 -12.44
CA ARG A 91 3.72 -12.84 -13.01
C ARG A 91 3.39 -13.09 -14.48
N VAL A 92 2.11 -13.14 -14.83
CA VAL A 92 1.69 -13.36 -16.24
C VAL A 92 2.05 -12.17 -17.13
N ALA A 93 2.05 -10.96 -16.60
CA ALA A 93 2.37 -9.74 -17.33
C ALA A 93 3.89 -9.48 -17.51
N GLY A 94 4.75 -10.46 -17.18
CA GLY A 94 6.20 -10.38 -17.33
C GLY A 94 6.97 -10.11 -16.02
N GLY A 95 6.25 -10.00 -14.89
CA GLY A 95 6.83 -9.73 -13.58
C GLY A 95 7.26 -8.27 -13.38
N LEU A 96 7.58 -7.96 -12.13
CA LEU A 96 8.33 -6.77 -11.73
C LEU A 96 9.53 -7.28 -10.93
N ASP A 97 10.69 -6.66 -11.10
CA ASP A 97 11.90 -7.00 -10.36
C ASP A 97 12.46 -5.75 -9.66
N PRO A 98 12.53 -5.75 -8.30
CA PRO A 98 12.02 -6.77 -7.41
C PRO A 98 10.48 -6.85 -7.44
N MET A 99 9.93 -8.02 -7.10
CA MET A 99 8.48 -8.18 -6.98
C MET A 99 7.97 -7.33 -5.80
N PRO A 100 7.05 -6.38 -6.00
CA PRO A 100 6.57 -5.53 -4.93
C PRO A 100 5.71 -6.31 -3.94
N GLU A 101 5.84 -5.98 -2.66
CA GLU A 101 4.92 -6.45 -1.63
C GLU A 101 3.62 -5.65 -1.71
N VAL A 102 2.51 -6.37 -1.87
CA VAL A 102 1.16 -5.80 -2.03
C VAL A 102 0.22 -6.47 -1.05
N SER A 103 -0.16 -5.75 -0.01
CA SER A 103 -1.17 -6.16 0.97
C SER A 103 -2.28 -5.13 1.19
N HIS A 104 -2.25 -4.02 0.45
CA HIS A 104 -3.20 -2.92 0.62
C HIS A 104 -4.03 -2.62 -0.63
N ARG A 105 -5.27 -2.16 -0.39
CA ARG A 105 -6.15 -1.63 -1.42
C ARG A 105 -6.74 -0.30 -0.96
N MET A 106 -6.81 0.66 -1.87
CA MET A 106 -7.43 1.96 -1.64
C MET A 106 -8.43 2.29 -2.76
N PHE A 107 -9.17 3.39 -2.63
CA PHE A 107 -10.16 3.84 -3.62
C PHE A 107 -9.84 5.27 -4.03
N VAL A 108 -9.85 5.51 -5.33
CA VAL A 108 -9.57 6.82 -5.92
C VAL A 108 -10.67 7.20 -6.92
N GLU A 109 -10.93 8.49 -7.07
CA GLU A 109 -11.94 9.03 -7.97
C GLU A 109 -11.27 9.78 -9.12
N SER A 110 -11.66 9.43 -10.35
CA SER A 110 -11.24 10.16 -11.55
C SER A 110 -11.82 11.57 -11.55
N LYS A 111 -11.29 12.45 -12.41
CA LYS A 111 -11.86 13.79 -12.62
C LYS A 111 -13.34 13.74 -13.07
N GLY A 112 -13.76 12.68 -13.76
CA GLY A 112 -15.15 12.46 -14.17
C GLY A 112 -16.04 11.84 -13.10
N GLY A 113 -15.56 11.66 -11.86
CA GLY A 113 -16.35 11.11 -10.75
C GLY A 113 -16.40 9.58 -10.67
N SER A 114 -15.71 8.87 -11.55
CA SER A 114 -15.64 7.41 -11.49
C SER A 114 -14.72 6.96 -10.35
N ILE A 115 -15.27 6.24 -9.38
CA ILE A 115 -14.51 5.64 -8.28
C ILE A 115 -14.01 4.25 -8.71
N ILE A 116 -12.70 4.01 -8.58
CA ILE A 116 -12.08 2.73 -8.86
C ILE A 116 -11.23 2.23 -7.68
N PRO A 117 -11.17 0.89 -7.47
CA PRO A 117 -10.20 0.30 -6.56
C PRO A 117 -8.81 0.31 -7.19
N VAL A 118 -7.79 0.58 -6.39
CA VAL A 118 -6.39 0.39 -6.77
C VAL A 118 -5.65 -0.40 -5.71
N TYR A 119 -4.74 -1.26 -6.15
CA TYR A 119 -3.79 -1.94 -5.28
C TYR A 119 -2.67 -0.98 -4.90
N VAL A 120 -2.10 -1.16 -3.72
CA VAL A 120 -1.06 -0.28 -3.21
C VAL A 120 0.08 -1.13 -2.69
N GLU A 121 1.28 -0.86 -3.20
CA GLU A 121 2.53 -1.43 -2.70
C GLU A 121 2.75 -0.99 -1.24
N ASP A 122 3.33 -1.85 -0.42
CA ASP A 122 3.29 -1.70 1.03
C ASP A 122 4.09 -0.50 1.55
N MET A 123 5.19 -0.10 0.90
CA MET A 123 5.87 1.16 1.21
C MET A 123 5.02 2.37 0.82
N ALA A 124 4.44 2.37 -0.38
CA ALA A 124 3.51 3.41 -0.83
C ALA A 124 2.31 3.54 0.11
N ALA A 125 1.74 2.43 0.57
CA ALA A 125 0.63 2.40 1.51
C ALA A 125 0.98 3.11 2.81
N ARG A 126 2.16 2.83 3.39
CA ARG A 126 2.65 3.53 4.59
C ARG A 126 2.84 5.02 4.37
N LYS A 127 3.37 5.43 3.21
CA LYS A 127 3.58 6.84 2.86
C LYS A 127 2.24 7.57 2.70
N ILE A 128 1.30 6.97 1.97
CA ILE A 128 -0.04 7.51 1.74
C ILE A 128 -0.80 7.66 3.05
N SER A 129 -0.86 6.61 3.88
CA SER A 129 -1.62 6.64 5.13
C SER A 129 -1.10 7.65 6.15
N ARG A 130 0.18 8.06 6.06
CA ARG A 130 0.76 9.08 6.94
C ARG A 130 0.53 10.52 6.46
N ASN A 131 0.42 10.72 5.15
CA ASN A 131 0.60 12.04 4.55
C ASN A 131 -0.61 12.56 3.77
N LEU A 132 -1.52 11.66 3.39
CA LEU A 132 -2.70 12.01 2.58
C LEU A 132 -3.98 11.91 3.39
N ARG A 133 -4.97 12.72 2.99
CA ARG A 133 -6.32 12.72 3.56
C ARG A 133 -7.34 12.27 2.50
N VAL A 134 -8.52 11.85 2.98
CA VAL A 134 -9.67 11.64 2.10
C VAL A 134 -10.03 12.97 1.42
N ASP A 135 -10.49 12.89 0.18
CA ASP A 135 -10.82 13.97 -0.74
C ASP A 135 -9.65 14.83 -1.24
N GLN A 136 -8.42 14.46 -0.89
CA GLN A 136 -7.24 15.11 -1.42
C GLN A 136 -6.94 14.68 -2.86
N VAL A 137 -6.61 15.64 -3.73
CA VAL A 137 -6.17 15.38 -5.10
C VAL A 137 -4.66 15.28 -5.14
N VAL A 138 -4.14 14.17 -5.67
CA VAL A 138 -2.71 13.92 -5.85
C VAL A 138 -2.46 13.26 -7.20
N GLN A 139 -1.19 13.10 -7.58
CA GLN A 139 -0.81 12.35 -8.76
C GLN A 139 -0.13 11.04 -8.34
N PHE A 140 -0.56 9.94 -8.93
CA PHE A 140 -0.10 8.60 -8.58
C PHE A 140 0.83 8.05 -9.65
N TYR A 141 1.92 7.44 -9.20
CA TYR A 141 2.76 6.56 -10.00
C TYR A 141 2.26 5.15 -9.80
N ALA A 142 1.85 4.50 -10.89
CA ALA A 142 1.27 3.17 -10.82
C ALA A 142 1.64 2.29 -12.01
N TYR A 143 1.42 1.00 -11.87
CA TYR A 143 1.45 0.07 -12.99
C TYR A 143 0.03 -0.31 -13.39
N HIS A 144 -0.28 -0.23 -14.69
CA HIS A 144 -1.51 -0.80 -15.23
C HIS A 144 -1.34 -2.30 -15.40
N VAL A 145 -2.01 -3.09 -14.55
CA VAL A 145 -1.79 -4.55 -14.50
C VAL A 145 -2.77 -5.30 -15.40
N TYR A 146 -4.06 -4.99 -15.31
CA TYR A 146 -5.07 -5.63 -16.13
C TYR A 146 -6.35 -4.78 -16.21
N ASN A 147 -7.24 -5.21 -17.10
CA ASN A 147 -8.58 -4.66 -17.25
C ASN A 147 -9.61 -5.71 -16.86
N TYR A 148 -10.69 -5.30 -16.19
CA TYR A 148 -11.83 -6.18 -15.88
C TYR A 148 -13.14 -5.39 -15.94
N SER A 149 -14.27 -6.08 -15.72
CA SER A 149 -15.61 -5.52 -15.92
C SER A 149 -15.91 -4.23 -15.13
N LYS A 150 -15.25 -3.98 -13.99
CA LYS A 150 -15.47 -2.76 -13.19
C LYS A 150 -14.48 -1.63 -13.51
N GLY A 151 -13.48 -1.87 -14.35
CA GLY A 151 -12.50 -0.88 -14.76
C GLY A 151 -11.06 -1.41 -14.83
N PRO A 152 -10.08 -0.52 -15.04
CA PRO A 152 -8.67 -0.87 -14.97
C PRO A 152 -8.25 -1.19 -13.53
N ALA A 153 -7.33 -2.13 -13.38
CA ALA A 153 -6.64 -2.42 -12.14
C ALA A 153 -5.23 -1.83 -12.17
N PHE A 154 -4.97 -0.93 -11.22
CA PHE A 154 -3.67 -0.29 -11.05
C PHE A 154 -2.99 -0.77 -9.77
N LEU A 155 -1.66 -0.88 -9.82
CA LEU A 155 -0.79 -1.03 -8.66
C LEU A 155 -0.06 0.28 -8.41
N VAL A 156 -0.47 1.04 -7.40
CA VAL A 156 0.17 2.28 -6.97
C VAL A 156 1.47 1.96 -6.23
N VAL A 157 2.56 2.61 -6.65
CA VAL A 157 3.91 2.43 -6.09
C VAL A 157 4.51 3.72 -5.54
N ASP A 158 3.98 4.88 -5.91
CA ASP A 158 4.31 6.15 -5.27
C ASP A 158 3.23 7.20 -5.59
N TYR A 159 3.35 8.38 -4.98
CA TYR A 159 2.57 9.55 -5.34
C TYR A 159 3.40 10.83 -5.23
N GLU A 160 2.89 11.87 -5.86
CA GLU A 160 3.30 13.26 -5.68
C GLU A 160 2.10 14.17 -5.44
N GLY A 161 2.33 15.23 -4.67
CA GLY A 161 1.32 16.16 -4.20
C GLY A 161 1.70 16.69 -2.83
N GLU A 162 1.13 17.84 -2.46
CA GLU A 162 1.35 18.43 -1.14
C GLU A 162 0.86 17.48 -0.04
N ALA A 163 1.53 17.45 1.12
CA ALA A 163 0.99 16.72 2.26
C ALA A 163 -0.27 17.44 2.76
N GLY A 164 -1.34 16.69 3.07
CA GLY A 164 -2.54 17.26 3.66
C GLY A 164 -2.27 17.71 5.09
N ARG A 165 -1.82 18.96 5.28
CA ARG A 165 -1.64 19.56 6.61
C ARG A 165 -2.94 19.54 7.40
#